data_AF-A0AAN6LXN0-F1
#
_entry.id   AF-A0AAN6LXN0-F1
#
_cell.length_a   1.000
_cell.length_b   1.000
_cell.length_c   1.000
_cell.angle_alpha   90.00
_cell.angle_beta   90.00
_cell.angle_gamma   90.00
#
_symmetry.space_group_name_H-M   'P 1'
#
loop_
_entity.id
_entity.type
_entity.pdbx_description
1 polymer ?
#
loop_
_entity_poly.entity_id
_entity_poly.type
_entity_poly.pdbx_seq_one_letter_code
_entity_poly.pdbx_strand_id
1 'polypeptide(L)'
;MGLKHHGPTVFKAYIKWVYSGIHAASFLDEPGSLVSAYPLGEEILDREFQNAVITCLLKAPEMPGHDLVNAAYDMSPEGSPLRRVFVDKWAQTQPSYIREHLNCEYDHKFVIDVAIAVAEERSSGQEHRSINPSLENKELYLHKDL
;
A
#
# COMPACT_ATOMS: atom_id res chain seq x y z
N MET A 1 0.96 14.14 15.10
CA MET A 1 1.89 13.09 15.58
C MET A 1 3.30 13.62 15.34
N GLY A 2 4.22 13.52 16.30
CA GLY A 2 5.57 14.08 16.18
C GLY A 2 6.62 12.99 15.99
N LEU A 3 7.73 13.32 15.32
CA LEU A 3 8.89 12.48 14.96
C LEU A 3 9.40 11.48 16.02
N LYS A 4 9.06 11.65 17.30
CA LYS A 4 9.48 10.82 18.44
C LYS A 4 8.78 9.46 18.54
N HIS A 5 7.73 9.21 17.75
CA HIS A 5 6.97 7.96 17.81
C HIS A 5 7.49 6.85 16.89
N HIS A 6 8.40 7.19 15.97
CA HIS A 6 8.99 6.21 15.05
C HIS A 6 10.14 5.46 15.72
N GLY A 7 10.10 4.13 15.66
CA GLY A 7 11.19 3.29 16.17
C GLY A 7 12.52 3.57 15.45
N PRO A 8 13.66 3.29 16.09
CA PRO A 8 14.99 3.57 15.52
C PRO A 8 15.24 2.85 14.17
N THR A 9 14.57 1.73 13.93
CA THR A 9 14.63 0.97 12.68
C THR A 9 14.09 1.77 11.48
N VAL A 10 12.93 2.42 11.65
CA VAL A 10 12.28 3.21 10.60
C VAL A 10 13.14 4.41 10.24
N PHE A 11 13.66 5.12 11.25
CA PHE A 11 14.55 6.26 11.03
C PHE A 11 15.87 5.85 10.36
N LYS A 12 16.43 4.69 10.75
CA LYS A 12 17.64 4.14 10.11
C LYS A 12 17.40 3.80 8.63
N ALA A 13 16.23 3.26 8.29
CA ALA A 13 15.85 2.99 6.91
C ALA A 13 15.72 4.29 6.10
N TYR A 14 15.08 5.32 6.67
CA TYR A 14 14.98 6.64 6.06
C TYR A 14 16.36 7.27 5.79
N ILE A 15 17.23 7.32 6.80
CA ILE A 15 18.60 7.85 6.65
C ILE A 15 19.36 7.08 5.55
N LYS A 16 19.27 5.74 5.55
CA LYS A 16 19.90 4.93 4.49
C LYS A 16 19.35 5.28 3.11
N TRP A 17 18.04 5.43 2.95
CA TRP A 17 17.42 5.84 1.69
C TRP A 17 17.96 7.20 1.22
N VAL A 18 17.96 8.22 2.09
CA VAL A 18 18.47 9.58 1.78
C VAL A 18 19.91 9.54 1.28
N TYR A 19 20.79 8.79 1.96
CA TYR A 19 22.22 8.77 1.63
C TYR A 19 22.60 7.82 0.50
N SER A 20 21.80 6.78 0.25
CA SER A 20 22.10 5.81 -0.81
C SER A 20 21.54 6.22 -2.17
N GLY A 21 20.46 7.00 -2.21
CA GLY A 21 19.72 7.26 -3.46
C GLY A 21 19.14 5.99 -4.09
N ILE A 22 19.13 4.86 -3.36
CA ILE A 22 18.66 3.55 -3.81
C ILE A 22 17.29 3.27 -3.20
N HIS A 23 16.49 2.46 -3.89
CA HIS A 23 15.16 2.02 -3.47
C HIS A 23 15.10 1.61 -1.99
N ALA A 24 14.21 2.24 -1.21
CA ALA A 24 13.98 1.96 0.21
C ALA A 24 13.77 0.45 0.50
N ALA A 25 13.29 -0.31 -0.50
CA ALA A 25 13.11 -1.75 -0.51
C ALA A 25 14.32 -2.54 0.00
N SER A 26 15.54 -2.13 -0.38
CA SER A 26 16.74 -2.90 -0.05
C SER A 26 17.12 -2.82 1.43
N PHE A 27 16.40 -2.04 2.23
CA PHE A 27 16.71 -1.81 3.64
C PHE A 27 15.58 -2.24 4.58
N LEU A 28 14.41 -2.55 4.04
CA LEU A 28 13.22 -2.98 4.77
C LEU A 28 12.72 -4.27 4.11
N ASP A 29 13.31 -5.39 4.51
CA ASP A 29 13.04 -6.70 3.93
C ASP A 29 11.65 -7.24 4.31
N GLU A 30 11.04 -6.69 5.36
CA GLU A 30 9.74 -7.13 5.87
C GLU A 30 8.63 -6.11 5.52
N PRO A 31 7.51 -6.56 4.92
CA PRO A 31 6.36 -5.71 4.63
C PRO A 31 5.83 -4.90 5.83
N GLY A 32 5.87 -5.47 7.04
CA GLY A 32 5.48 -4.77 8.28
C GLY A 32 6.34 -3.54 8.57
N SER A 33 7.64 -3.63 8.29
CA SER A 33 8.55 -2.49 8.46
C SER A 33 8.32 -1.41 7.42
N LEU A 34 7.93 -1.79 6.18
CA LEU A 34 7.53 -0.85 5.13
C LEU A 34 6.24 -0.10 5.52
N VAL A 35 5.22 -0.82 5.98
CA VAL A 35 3.96 -0.24 6.47
C VAL A 35 4.21 0.74 7.63
N SER A 36 5.10 0.39 8.55
CA SER A 36 5.50 1.27 9.67
C SER A 36 6.35 2.46 9.24
N ALA A 37 7.02 2.39 8.09
CA ALA A 37 7.84 3.48 7.56
C ALA A 37 7.03 4.53 6.80
N TYR A 38 5.87 4.17 6.25
CA TYR A 38 5.04 5.09 5.48
C TYR A 38 4.62 6.36 6.25
N PRO A 39 4.16 6.28 7.52
CA PRO A 39 3.77 7.49 8.27
C PRO A 39 4.95 8.42 8.57
N LEU A 40 6.19 7.90 8.65
CA LEU A 40 7.37 8.77 8.78
C LEU A 40 7.48 9.70 7.57
N GLY A 41 7.26 9.17 6.36
CA GLY A 41 7.24 9.97 5.12
C GLY A 41 6.13 11.02 5.12
N GLU A 42 4.95 10.70 5.67
CA GLU A 42 3.87 11.68 5.87
C GLU A 42 4.30 12.81 6.83
N GLU A 43 4.90 12.47 7.97
CA GLU A 43 5.30 13.46 8.98
C GLU A 43 6.38 14.42 8.50
N ILE A 44 7.34 13.93 7.70
CA ILE A 44 8.43 14.75 7.16
C ILE A 44 8.14 15.32 5.78
N LEU A 45 6.95 15.06 5.24
CA LEU A 45 6.49 15.50 3.92
C LEU A 45 7.38 15.01 2.77
N ASP A 46 8.03 13.86 2.94
CA ASP A 46 8.90 13.26 1.92
C ASP A 46 8.09 12.29 1.04
N ARG A 47 7.49 12.86 -0.01
CA ARG A 47 6.68 12.11 -0.98
C ARG A 47 7.50 11.07 -1.73
N GLU A 48 8.77 11.33 -2.02
CA GLU A 48 9.61 10.38 -2.75
C GLU A 48 9.88 9.14 -1.90
N PHE A 49 10.11 9.32 -0.61
CA PHE A 49 10.23 8.22 0.34
C PHE A 49 8.94 7.41 0.45
N GLN A 50 7.78 8.07 0.59
CA GLN A 50 6.49 7.39 0.62
C GLN A 50 6.24 6.56 -0.65
N ASN A 51 6.52 7.14 -1.81
CA ASN A 51 6.37 6.49 -3.10
C ASN A 51 7.31 5.30 -3.24
N ALA A 52 8.53 5.42 -2.71
CA ALA A 52 9.45 4.30 -2.63
C ALA A 52 8.86 3.18 -1.78
N VAL A 53 8.34 3.46 -0.57
CA VAL A 53 7.70 2.46 0.31
C VAL A 53 6.52 1.76 -0.41
N ILE A 54 5.63 2.53 -1.03
CA ILE A 54 4.48 2.01 -1.81
C ILE A 54 4.95 1.10 -2.95
N THR A 55 5.96 1.52 -3.71
CA THR A 55 6.55 0.72 -4.79
C THR A 55 7.11 -0.61 -4.28
N CYS A 56 7.63 -0.65 -3.05
CA CYS A 56 8.13 -1.88 -2.45
C CYS A 56 6.99 -2.82 -2.06
N LEU A 57 5.93 -2.29 -1.44
CA LEU A 57 4.74 -3.06 -1.06
C LEU A 57 4.03 -3.67 -2.27
N LEU A 58 3.96 -2.93 -3.39
CA LEU A 58 3.42 -3.43 -4.65
C LEU A 58 4.25 -4.58 -5.24
N LYS A 59 5.58 -4.54 -5.08
CA LYS A 59 6.49 -5.58 -5.57
C LYS A 59 6.57 -6.81 -4.68
N ALA A 60 6.06 -6.76 -3.44
CA ALA A 60 6.06 -7.92 -2.57
C ALA A 60 5.24 -9.05 -3.22
N PRO A 61 5.77 -10.29 -3.32
CA PRO A 61 5.06 -11.37 -4.01
C PRO A 61 3.87 -11.91 -3.21
N GLU A 62 3.91 -11.76 -1.89
CA GLU A 62 2.89 -12.31 -0.98
C GLU A 62 1.66 -11.41 -0.88
N MET A 63 0.49 -12.05 -0.75
CA MET A 63 -0.76 -11.37 -0.42
C MET A 63 -0.69 -10.88 1.04
N PRO A 64 -1.01 -9.62 1.33
CA PRO A 64 -0.92 -9.10 2.68
C PRO A 64 -1.98 -9.77 3.57
N GLY A 65 -1.53 -10.37 4.68
CA GLY A 65 -2.41 -10.94 5.71
C GLY A 65 -3.08 -9.85 6.56
N HIS A 66 -4.05 -10.27 7.39
CA HIS A 66 -4.88 -9.36 8.18
C HIS A 66 -4.07 -8.44 9.10
N ASP A 67 -3.02 -8.95 9.78
CA ASP A 67 -2.20 -8.15 10.69
C ASP A 67 -1.59 -6.93 9.99
N LEU A 68 -1.06 -7.14 8.78
CA LEU A 68 -0.40 -6.10 8.01
C LEU A 68 -1.41 -5.06 7.48
N VAL A 69 -2.54 -5.54 6.97
CA VAL A 69 -3.61 -4.68 6.45
C VAL A 69 -4.21 -3.83 7.56
N ASN A 70 -4.54 -4.44 8.69
CA ASN A 70 -5.12 -3.75 9.84
C ASN A 70 -4.17 -2.68 10.37
N ALA A 71 -2.87 -3.00 10.50
CA ALA A 71 -1.87 -2.01 10.89
C ALA A 71 -1.84 -0.80 9.92
N ALA A 72 -1.94 -1.02 8.62
CA ALA A 72 -2.00 0.08 7.67
C ALA A 72 -3.28 0.91 7.76
N TYR A 73 -4.43 0.28 8.04
CA TYR A 73 -5.69 0.98 8.26
C TYR A 73 -5.70 1.78 9.56
N ASP A 74 -4.98 1.33 10.59
CA ASP A 74 -4.84 2.05 11.86
C ASP A 74 -3.89 3.25 11.75
N MET A 75 -2.80 3.10 10.99
CA MET A 75 -1.71 4.08 10.96
C MET A 75 -1.83 5.15 9.88
N SER A 76 -2.76 5.00 8.92
CA SER A 76 -2.91 5.94 7.81
C SER A 76 -4.33 6.49 7.73
N PRO A 77 -4.54 7.72 7.24
CA PRO A 77 -5.89 8.28 7.08
C PRO A 77 -6.69 7.57 5.98
N GLU A 78 -8.01 7.79 5.98
CA GLU A 78 -8.89 7.34 4.91
C GLU A 78 -8.44 7.90 3.56
N GLY A 79 -8.49 7.06 2.52
CA GLY A 79 -8.05 7.43 1.18
C GLY A 79 -6.53 7.49 0.97
N SER A 80 -5.72 7.14 1.98
CA SER A 80 -4.26 7.12 1.83
C SER A 80 -3.81 6.17 0.70
N PRO A 81 -2.73 6.50 -0.03
CA PRO A 81 -2.10 5.60 -1.00
C PRO A 81 -1.77 4.22 -0.41
N LEU A 82 -1.39 4.16 0.87
CA LEU A 82 -1.07 2.92 1.56
C LEU A 82 -2.25 1.95 1.61
N ARG A 83 -3.46 2.44 1.96
CA ARG A 83 -4.67 1.60 1.96
C ARG A 83 -5.00 1.11 0.56
N ARG A 84 -4.94 2.01 -0.44
CA ARG A 84 -5.25 1.68 -1.85
C ARG A 84 -4.38 0.55 -2.38
N VAL A 85 -3.08 0.55 -2.10
CA VAL A 85 -2.17 -0.54 -2.52
C VAL A 85 -2.66 -1.91 -2.09
N PHE A 86 -3.15 -2.05 -0.85
CA PHE A 86 -3.64 -3.34 -0.37
C PHE A 86 -4.98 -3.71 -0.98
N VAL A 87 -5.89 -2.74 -1.12
CA VAL A 87 -7.18 -2.94 -1.79
C VAL A 87 -6.97 -3.39 -3.24
N ASP A 88 -6.11 -2.70 -3.99
CA ASP A 88 -5.82 -3.01 -5.40
C ASP A 88 -5.24 -4.42 -5.55
N LYS A 89 -4.33 -4.81 -4.64
CA LYS A 89 -3.72 -6.14 -4.65
C LYS A 89 -4.72 -7.26 -4.37
N TRP A 90 -5.67 -7.03 -3.47
CA TRP A 90 -6.75 -7.96 -3.19
C TRP A 90 -7.81 -7.98 -4.30
N ALA A 91 -8.18 -6.84 -4.88
CA ALA A 91 -9.14 -6.76 -5.96
C ALA A 91 -8.66 -7.49 -7.22
N GLN A 92 -7.35 -7.44 -7.50
CA GLN A 92 -6.71 -8.12 -8.64
C GLN A 92 -6.58 -9.65 -8.48
N THR A 93 -6.90 -10.21 -7.31
CA THR A 93 -6.83 -11.66 -7.09
C THR A 93 -8.06 -12.39 -7.65
N GLN A 94 -8.02 -13.72 -7.65
CA GLN A 94 -9.16 -14.53 -8.09
C GLN A 94 -10.33 -14.43 -7.11
N PRO A 95 -11.59 -14.32 -7.57
CA PRO A 95 -12.76 -14.24 -6.68
C PRO A 95 -12.89 -15.41 -5.69
N SER A 96 -12.44 -16.61 -6.07
CA SER A 96 -12.37 -17.77 -5.17
C SER A 96 -11.43 -17.52 -3.99
N TYR A 97 -10.25 -16.97 -4.26
CA TYR A 97 -9.27 -16.64 -3.23
C TYR A 97 -9.82 -15.61 -2.24
N ILE A 98 -10.48 -14.55 -2.73
CA ILE A 98 -11.16 -13.56 -1.87
C ILE A 98 -12.17 -14.24 -0.96
N ARG A 99 -13.05 -15.09 -1.52
CA ARG A 99 -14.09 -15.78 -0.74
C ARG A 99 -13.52 -16.67 0.36
N GLU A 100 -12.38 -17.30 0.11
CA GLU A 100 -11.75 -18.24 1.04
C GLU A 100 -10.92 -17.54 2.13
N HIS A 101 -10.27 -16.42 1.79
CA HIS A 101 -9.23 -15.82 2.65
C HIS A 101 -9.62 -14.46 3.23
N LEU A 102 -10.54 -13.71 2.62
CA LEU A 102 -11.05 -12.45 3.17
C LEU A 102 -12.14 -12.76 4.20
N ASN A 103 -11.79 -12.62 5.47
CA ASN A 103 -12.63 -13.04 6.61
C ASN A 103 -12.81 -11.90 7.64
N CYS A 104 -13.40 -12.21 8.79
CA CYS A 104 -13.69 -11.25 9.86
C CYS A 104 -12.47 -10.73 10.64
N GLU A 105 -11.27 -11.28 10.42
CA GLU A 105 -10.04 -10.80 11.06
C GLU A 105 -9.52 -9.51 10.40
N TYR A 106 -9.95 -9.22 9.17
CA TYR A 106 -9.64 -7.98 8.48
C TYR A 106 -10.50 -6.82 8.99
N ASP A 107 -9.94 -5.61 8.94
CA ASP A 107 -10.69 -4.39 9.23
C ASP A 107 -11.92 -4.29 8.31
N HIS A 108 -13.07 -4.00 8.92
CA HIS A 108 -14.34 -3.90 8.22
C HIS A 108 -14.32 -2.87 7.08
N LYS A 109 -13.59 -1.76 7.21
CA LYS A 109 -13.47 -0.75 6.15
C LYS A 109 -12.68 -1.31 4.98
N PHE A 110 -11.61 -2.05 5.26
CA PHE A 110 -10.85 -2.74 4.22
C PHE A 110 -11.72 -3.72 3.42
N VAL A 111 -12.54 -4.54 4.10
CA VAL A 111 -13.44 -5.49 3.42
C VAL A 111 -14.43 -4.75 2.52
N ILE A 112 -14.97 -3.62 2.98
CA ILE A 112 -15.87 -2.77 2.19
C ILE A 112 -15.12 -2.19 0.98
N ASP A 113 -13.92 -1.66 1.16
CA ASP A 113 -13.11 -1.07 0.10
C ASP A 113 -12.78 -2.10 -1.00
N VAL A 114 -12.43 -3.33 -0.62
CA VAL A 114 -12.22 -4.44 -1.57
C VAL A 114 -13.50 -4.78 -2.32
N ALA A 115 -14.65 -4.84 -1.62
CA ALA A 115 -15.93 -5.13 -2.27
C ALA A 115 -16.32 -4.06 -3.29
N ILE A 116 -16.09 -2.78 -2.97
CA ILE A 116 -16.29 -1.65 -3.87
C ILE A 116 -15.37 -1.79 -5.08
N ALA A 117 -14.06 -1.97 -4.87
CA ALA A 117 -13.08 -2.08 -5.96
C ALA A 117 -13.42 -3.22 -6.95
N VAL A 118 -13.80 -4.39 -6.43
CA VAL A 118 -14.22 -5.53 -7.26
C VAL A 118 -15.52 -5.26 -8.02
N ALA A 119 -16.46 -4.51 -7.43
CA ALA A 119 -17.71 -4.14 -8.09
C ALA A 119 -17.50 -3.08 -9.20
N GLU A 120 -16.62 -2.11 -8.95
CA GLU A 120 -16.23 -1.10 -9.93
C GLU A 120 -15.54 -1.75 -11.13
N GLU A 121 -14.59 -2.66 -10.92
CA GLU A 121 -13.90 -3.36 -12.00
C GLU A 121 -14.88 -4.16 -12.89
N ARG A 122 -15.88 -4.81 -12.29
CA ARG A 122 -16.93 -5.53 -13.03
C ARG A 122 -17.83 -4.60 -13.85
N SER A 123 -18.10 -3.41 -13.31
CA SER A 123 -18.92 -2.40 -13.98
C SER A 123 -18.16 -1.80 -15.17
N SER A 124 -16.86 -1.53 -15.00
CA SER A 124 -15.98 -1.04 -16.07
C SER A 124 -15.65 -2.10 -17.12
N GLY A 125 -15.62 -3.38 -16.74
CA GLY A 125 -15.36 -4.52 -17.63
C GLY A 125 -16.46 -4.78 -18.68
N GLN A 126 -17.63 -4.12 -18.58
CA GLN A 126 -18.67 -4.18 -19.60
C GLN A 126 -18.47 -3.20 -20.77
N GLU A 127 -17.62 -2.16 -20.64
CA GLU A 127 -17.47 -1.14 -21.69
C GLU A 127 -16.15 -1.18 -22.47
N HIS A 128 -15.04 -1.74 -21.96
CA HIS A 128 -13.76 -1.72 -22.70
C HIS A 128 -12.87 -2.94 -22.40
N ARG A 129 -13.06 -4.04 -23.15
CA ARG A 129 -12.01 -5.05 -23.34
C ARG A 129 -10.93 -4.48 -24.27
N SER A 130 -10.06 -3.60 -23.77
CA SER A 130 -8.76 -3.28 -24.37
C SER A 130 -7.93 -2.40 -23.43
N ILE A 131 -6.75 -2.94 -23.03
CA ILE A 131 -5.55 -2.28 -22.45
C ILE A 131 -5.72 -1.73 -21.00
N ASN A 132 -4.95 -2.10 -19.96
CA ASN A 132 -3.48 -2.07 -19.84
C ASN A 132 -2.93 -2.80 -18.56
N PRO A 133 -1.63 -3.22 -18.57
CA PRO A 133 -0.92 -3.87 -17.48
C PRO A 133 -0.36 -2.86 -16.46
N SER A 134 -0.66 -3.07 -15.17
CA SER A 134 -0.43 -2.15 -14.04
C SER A 134 1.04 -1.84 -13.67
N LEU A 135 2.00 -2.15 -14.53
CA LEU A 135 3.39 -1.69 -14.36
C LEU A 135 3.58 -0.22 -14.81
N GLU A 136 2.66 0.36 -15.58
CA GLU A 136 2.69 1.78 -15.99
C GLU A 136 1.95 2.74 -15.02
N ASN A 137 1.08 2.24 -14.13
CA ASN A 137 0.29 3.07 -13.21
C ASN A 137 1.03 3.48 -11.92
N LYS A 138 2.36 3.61 -11.97
CA LYS A 138 3.07 4.29 -10.87
C LYS A 138 2.49 5.69 -10.67
N GLU A 139 2.12 6.39 -11.74
CA GLU A 139 1.58 7.75 -11.68
C GLU A 139 0.29 7.89 -10.86
N LEU A 140 -0.52 6.83 -10.75
CA LEU A 140 -1.77 6.83 -9.97
C LEU A 140 -1.53 6.97 -8.45
N TYR A 141 -0.35 6.54 -7.99
CA TYR A 141 0.12 6.74 -6.62
C TYR A 141 1.07 7.95 -6.51
N LEU A 142 1.71 8.36 -7.61
CA LEU A 142 2.66 9.48 -7.63
C LEU A 142 1.98 10.85 -7.76
N HIS A 143 0.72 10.93 -8.22
CA HIS A 143 0.01 12.19 -8.38
C HIS A 143 -1.47 12.11 -7.93
N LYS A 144 -1.75 12.63 -6.72
CA LYS A 144 -2.95 13.45 -6.51
C LYS A 144 -2.59 14.67 -5.66
N ASP A 145 -2.68 15.80 -6.36
CA ASP A 145 -2.91 17.17 -5.95
C ASP A 145 -1.73 18.06 -5.49
N LEU A 146 -1.55 19.08 -6.34
CA LEU A 146 -0.98 20.42 -6.10
C LEU A 146 -1.71 21.14 -4.95
#